data_AF-A0A8D2L9N3-F1
#
_entry.id   AF-A0A8D2L9N3-F1
#
_cell.length_a   1.000
_cell.length_b   1.000
_cell.length_c   1.000
_cell.angle_alpha   90.00
_cell.angle_beta   90.00
_cell.angle_gamma   90.00
#
_symmetry.space_group_name_H-M   'P 1'
#
loop_
_entity.id
_entity.type
_entity.pdbx_description
1 polymer ?
#
loop_
_entity_poly.entity_id
_entity_poly.type
_entity_poly.pdbx_seq_one_letter_code
_entity_poly.pdbx_strand_id
1 'polypeptide(L)' 'LILNMDFLRCFTCSTDYWVGLQRSRRAPWRWTNSAIFNSWFQVHGIGECAHMSRKGTASSTPVTEQARICSMPANR' A
#
# COMPACT_ATOMS: atom_id res chain seq x y z
N LEU A 1 10.74 -7.70 5.15
CA LEU A 1 9.96 -8.46 4.14
C LEU A 1 9.19 -7.47 3.29
N ILE A 2 9.91 -6.88 2.37
CA ILE A 2 9.35 -6.04 1.34
C ILE A 2 8.85 -7.04 0.31
N LEU A 3 7.54 -7.31 0.30
CA LEU A 3 6.90 -7.92 -0.86
C LEU A 3 7.46 -7.21 -2.09
N ASN A 4 8.00 -7.96 -3.06
CA ASN A 4 8.55 -7.35 -4.25
C ASN A 4 7.40 -6.59 -4.95
N MET A 5 7.42 -5.26 -4.90
CA MET A 5 6.30 -4.42 -5.37
C MET A 5 6.03 -4.66 -6.85
N ASP A 6 7.05 -5.08 -7.61
CA ASP A 6 6.93 -5.51 -9.00
C ASP A 6 6.10 -6.77 -9.17
N PHE A 7 6.25 -7.76 -8.27
CA PHE A 7 5.43 -8.96 -8.29
C PHE A 7 3.96 -8.63 -7.99
N LEU A 8 3.71 -7.80 -6.97
CA LEU A 8 2.36 -7.38 -6.61
C LEU A 8 1.69 -6.64 -7.76
N ARG A 9 2.39 -5.71 -8.41
CA ARG A 9 1.85 -4.94 -9.53
C ARG A 9 1.40 -5.80 -10.72
N CYS A 10 2.11 -6.90 -10.98
CA CYS A 10 1.71 -7.88 -12.00
C CYS A 10 0.48 -8.70 -11.56
N PHE A 11 0.36 -9.01 -10.27
CA PHE A 11 -0.81 -9.68 -9.72
C PHE A 11 -2.06 -8.78 -9.75
N THR A 12 -1.91 -7.47 -9.52
CA THR A 12 -3.01 -6.49 -9.45
C THR A 12 -3.56 -6.05 -10.82
N CYS A 13 -3.44 -6.87 -11.87
CA CYS A 13 -3.53 -6.49 -13.29
C CYS A 13 -4.74 -5.60 -13.67
N SER A 14 -5.91 -5.80 -13.03
CA SER A 14 -7.15 -5.05 -13.30
C SER A 14 -7.85 -4.45 -12.08
N THR A 15 -7.27 -4.59 -10.87
CA THR A 15 -7.97 -4.26 -9.63
C THR A 15 -7.06 -3.47 -8.71
N ASP A 16 -7.61 -2.42 -8.10
CA ASP A 16 -6.91 -1.65 -7.08
C ASP A 16 -6.96 -2.42 -5.76
N TYR A 17 -5.79 -2.67 -5.19
CA TYR A 17 -5.68 -3.35 -3.89
C TYR A 17 -5.10 -2.43 -2.85
N TRP A 18 -5.73 -2.41 -1.67
CA TRP A 18 -5.14 -1.74 -0.52
C TRP A 18 -3.87 -2.45 -0.08
N VAL A 19 -2.84 -1.64 0.18
CA VAL A 19 -1.61 -2.09 0.82
C VAL A 19 -1.59 -1.57 2.25
N GLY A 20 -0.82 -2.24 3.12
CA GLY A 20 -0.71 -1.90 4.55
C GLY A 20 0.07 -0.60 4.84
N LEU A 21 -0.12 0.43 4.02
CA LEU A 21 0.54 1.73 4.12
C LEU A 21 -0.52 2.81 4.33
N GLN A 22 -0.37 3.58 5.41
CA GLN A 22 -1.34 4.57 5.86
C GLN A 22 -0.66 5.81 6.43
N ARG A 23 -1.38 6.93 6.49
CA ARG A 23 -0.93 8.17 7.14
C ARG A 23 -2.11 8.92 7.74
N SER A 24 -1.84 9.67 8.79
CA SER A 24 -2.73 10.74 9.24
C SER A 24 -2.60 11.96 8.33
N ARG A 25 -3.57 12.88 8.35
CA ARG A 25 -3.53 14.13 7.57
C ARG A 25 -2.18 14.84 7.76
N ARG A 26 -1.43 14.99 6.66
CA ARG A 26 -0.09 15.62 6.60
C ARG A 26 1.02 14.92 7.40
N ALA A 27 0.76 13.74 7.96
CA ALA A 27 1.79 12.92 8.61
C ALA A 27 2.60 12.12 7.57
N PRO A 28 3.81 11.66 7.93
CA PRO A 28 4.54 10.70 7.11
C PRO A 28 3.77 9.37 6.98
N TRP A 29 4.02 8.67 5.88
CA TRP A 29 3.52 7.33 5.65
C TRP A 29 4.08 6.34 6.68
N ARG A 30 3.24 5.43 7.15
CA ARG A 30 3.56 4.37 8.10
C ARG A 30 3.00 3.04 7.65
N TRP A 31 3.78 1.99 7.88
CA TRP A 31 3.36 0.60 7.71
C TRP A 31 2.48 0.15 8.88
N THR A 32 1.77 -0.97 8.71
CA THR A 32 0.95 -1.59 9.77
C THR A 32 1.72 -1.99 11.03
N ASN A 33 3.04 -2.19 10.91
CA ASN A 33 3.95 -2.44 12.03
C ASN A 33 4.51 -1.15 12.67
N SER A 34 3.88 0.00 12.41
CA SER A 34 4.29 1.33 12.89
C SER A 34 5.62 1.86 12.34
N ALA A 35 6.32 1.12 11.47
CA ALA A 35 7.54 1.61 10.84
C ALA A 35 7.25 2.76 9.88
N ILE A 36 8.10 3.80 9.91
CA ILE A 36 8.01 4.92 8.98
C ILE A 36 8.42 4.45 7.59
N PHE A 37 7.64 4.85 6.60
CA PHE A 37 7.94 4.61 5.20
C PHE A 37 9.15 5.42 4.74
N ASN A 38 10.10 4.75 4.09
CA ASN A 38 11.34 5.32 3.59
C ASN A 38 11.23 5.98 2.19
N SER A 39 10.03 6.19 1.67
CA SER A 39 9.79 6.95 0.42
C SER A 39 10.51 6.44 -0.83
N TRP A 40 10.89 5.16 -0.85
CA TRP A 40 11.50 4.47 -1.99
C TRP A 40 10.58 4.31 -3.21
N PHE A 41 9.28 4.60 -3.06
CA PHE A 41 8.34 4.80 -4.18
C PHE A 41 7.42 5.98 -3.89
N GLN A 42 6.93 6.60 -4.96
CA GLN A 42 5.98 7.70 -4.88
C GLN A 42 4.56 7.17 -4.63
N VAL A 43 3.84 7.82 -3.71
CA VAL A 43 2.40 7.63 -3.49
C VAL A 43 1.67 8.88 -3.94
N HIS A 44 0.82 8.76 -4.95
CA HIS A 44 0.04 9.87 -5.47
C HIS A 44 -1.23 10.12 -4.63
N GLY A 45 -1.80 11.33 -4.71
CA GLY A 45 -3.04 11.68 -4.03
C GLY A 45 -2.86 12.21 -2.60
N ILE A 46 -3.99 12.49 -1.95
CA ILE A 46 -4.05 13.12 -0.62
C ILE A 46 -4.75 12.27 0.44
N GLY A 47 -5.12 11.04 0.12
CA GLY A 47 -5.84 10.14 1.02
C GLY A 47 -5.02 9.66 2.22
N GLU A 48 -5.72 9.00 3.13
CA GLU A 48 -5.18 8.43 4.37
C GLU A 48 -4.56 7.04 4.16
N CYS A 49 -5.10 6.24 3.24
CA CYS A 49 -4.61 4.89 2.97
C CYS A 49 -4.03 4.83 1.55
N ALA A 50 -3.09 3.91 1.31
CA ALA A 50 -2.52 3.68 -0.02
C ALA A 50 -3.09 2.41 -0.66
N HIS A 51 -3.43 2.51 -1.94
CA HIS A 51 -3.78 1.39 -2.81
C HIS A 51 -2.80 1.32 -3.98
N MET A 52 -2.58 0.10 -4.47
CA MET A 52 -1.74 -0.19 -5.61
C MET A 52 -2.60 -0.67 -6.78
N SER A 53 -2.22 -0.22 -7.97
CA SER A 53 -2.72 -0.70 -9.24
C SER A 53 -1.57 -0.96 -10.21
N ARG A 54 -1.87 -1.48 -11.40
CA ARG A 54 -0.91 -1.62 -12.49
C ARG A 54 -0.18 -0.30 -12.82
N LYS A 55 -0.85 0.85 -12.62
CA LYS A 55 -0.30 2.18 -12.95
C LYS A 55 0.65 2.72 -11.89
N GLY A 56 0.62 2.18 -10.68
CA GLY A 56 1.43 2.65 -9.56
C GLY A 56 0.66 2.68 -8.25
N THR A 57 1.14 3.47 -7.30
CA THR A 57 0.54 3.58 -5.97
C THR A 57 -0.11 4.96 -5.79
N ALA A 58 -1.35 4.96 -5.33
CA ALA A 58 -2.11 6.16 -5.05
C ALA A 58 -2.78 6.06 -3.67
N SER A 59 -3.35 7.17 -3.22
CA SER A 59 -3.98 7.29 -1.91
C SER A 59 -5.40 7.80 -2.00
N SER A 60 -6.25 7.18 -1.21
CA SER A 60 -7.67 7.52 -1.10
C SER A 60 -8.16 7.23 0.31
N THR A 61 -9.32 7.75 0.65
CA THR A 61 -9.99 7.40 1.89
C THR A 61 -10.47 5.95 1.79
N PRO A 62 -10.16 5.08 2.78
CA PRO A 62 -10.50 3.67 2.71
C PRO A 62 -12.02 3.46 2.75
N VAL A 63 -12.51 2.55 1.90
CA VAL A 63 -13.90 2.09 1.90
C VAL A 63 -13.95 0.64 2.40
N THR A 64 -15.04 0.25 3.07
CA THR A 64 -15.18 -1.05 3.74
C THR A 64 -15.13 -2.26 2.80
N GLU A 65 -15.54 -2.12 1.53
CA GLU A 65 -15.76 -3.25 0.61
C GLU A 65 -14.62 -3.53 -0.39
N GLN A 66 -13.46 -2.90 -0.23
CA GLN A 66 -12.37 -3.00 -1.21
C GLN A 66 -11.33 -4.06 -0.85
N ALA A 67 -10.82 -4.74 -1.88
CA ALA A 67 -9.84 -5.82 -1.76
C ALA A 67 -8.52 -5.35 -1.13
N ARG A 68 -7.90 -6.20 -0.29
CA ARG A 68 -6.68 -5.90 0.46
C ARG A 68 -5.65 -7.00 0.26
N ILE A 69 -4.37 -6.62 0.17
CA ILE A 69 -3.26 -7.57 0.14
C ILE A 69 -2.63 -7.64 1.53
N CYS A 70 -2.59 -8.85 2.08
CA CYS A 70 -1.93 -9.13 3.35
C CYS A 70 -0.56 -9.77 3.09
N SER A 71 0.42 -9.47 3.93
CA SER A 71 1.67 -10.22 3.99
C SER A 71 1.97 -10.66 5.40
N MET A 72 2.58 -11.82 5.48
CA MET A 72 3.09 -12.38 6.72
C MET A 72 4.50 -12.91 6.43
N PRO A 73 5.44 -12.81 7.38
CA PRO A 73 6.69 -13.53 7.28
C PRO A 73 6.45 -15.01 7.01
N ALA A 74 7.11 -15.55 5.99
CA ALA A 74 7.27 -16.99 5.88
C ALA A 74 8.14 -17.40 7.07
N ASN A 75 7.51 -17.94 8.11
CA ASN A 75 8.23 -18.47 9.26
C ASN A 75 9.12 -19.62 8.73
N ARG A 76 10.43 -19.51 8.93
CA ARG A 76 11.39 -20.57 8.57
C ARG A 76 11.95 -21.16 9.84
#